data_AF-A0A9E1Q5X7-F1
#
_entry.id   AF-A0A9E1Q5X7-F1
#
_cell.length_a   1.000
_cell.length_b   1.000
_cell.length_c   1.000
_cell.angle_alpha   90.00
_cell.angle_beta   90.00
_cell.angle_gamma   90.00
#
_symmetry.space_group_name_H-M   'P 1'
#
loop_
_entity.id
_entity.type
_entity.pdbx_description
1 polymer ?
#
loop_
_entity_poly.entity_id
_entity_poly.type
_entity_poly.pdbx_seq_one_letter_code
_entity_poly.pdbx_strand_id
1 'polypeptide(L)'
;PDFYHYVLINTTKEGAMQLASFCRVKGLETYVVSGHNTRRFNVVAFPGSANRNSPEMKLVQSKIHAIGQEWAGTKEGRGTDLKDAYPIR
;
A
#
# COMPACT_ATOMS: atom_id res chain seq x y z
N PRO A 1 -17.23 10.48 3.24
CA PRO A 1 -17.73 9.09 3.16
C PRO A 1 -16.65 8.14 3.68
N ASP A 2 -17.01 7.17 4.52
CA ASP A 2 -16.05 6.22 5.06
C ASP A 2 -15.72 5.18 3.99
N PHE A 3 -14.56 5.32 3.36
CA PHE A 3 -14.09 4.40 2.34
C PHE A 3 -13.06 3.44 2.96
N TYR A 4 -13.18 2.16 2.62
CA TYR A 4 -12.12 1.21 2.90
C TYR A 4 -10.94 1.44 1.96
N HIS A 5 -9.73 1.50 2.50
CA HIS A 5 -8.47 1.62 1.75
C HIS A 5 -7.48 0.55 2.21
N TYR A 6 -6.61 0.10 1.33
CA TYR A 6 -5.52 -0.81 1.73
C TYR A 6 -4.35 -0.04 2.33
N VAL A 7 -3.90 -0.43 3.52
CA VAL A 7 -2.57 -0.13 4.02
C VAL A 7 -1.63 -1.22 3.54
N LEU A 8 -0.57 -0.82 2.83
CA LEU A 8 0.41 -1.75 2.28
C LEU A 8 1.44 -2.18 3.33
N ILE A 9 1.96 -1.20 4.08
CA ILE A 9 2.96 -1.41 5.12
C ILE A 9 3.02 -0.20 6.06
N ASN A 10 3.52 -0.42 7.27
CA ASN A 10 3.93 0.60 8.22
C ASN A 10 5.47 0.58 8.37
N THR A 11 6.16 1.62 7.91
CA THR A 11 7.64 1.63 7.82
C THR A 11 8.22 3.01 8.12
N THR A 12 9.53 3.20 7.96
CA THR A 12 10.19 4.52 8.09
C THR A 12 9.68 5.50 7.03
N LYS A 13 9.86 6.81 7.25
CA LYS A 13 9.50 7.83 6.26
C LYS A 13 10.13 7.56 4.90
N GLU A 14 11.42 7.25 4.88
CA GLU A 14 12.18 6.98 3.66
C GLU A 14 11.64 5.74 2.93
N GLY A 15 11.46 4.63 3.64
CA GLY A 15 10.91 3.40 3.05
C GLY A 15 9.49 3.61 2.52
N ALA A 16 8.66 4.39 3.22
CA ALA A 16 7.31 4.70 2.79
C ALA A 16 7.30 5.54 1.51
N MET A 17 8.19 6.54 1.40
CA MET A 17 8.34 7.36 0.20
C MET A 17 8.86 6.56 -0.99
N GLN A 18 9.84 5.67 -0.77
CA GLN A 18 10.38 4.78 -1.80
C GLN A 18 9.29 3.84 -2.34
N LEU A 19 8.57 3.15 -1.43
CA LEU A 19 7.50 2.25 -1.82
C LEU A 19 6.35 2.99 -2.52
N ALA A 20 5.91 4.14 -2.00
CA ALA A 20 4.85 4.91 -2.63
C ALA A 20 5.22 5.34 -4.06
N SER A 21 6.46 5.82 -4.25
CA SER A 21 6.97 6.16 -5.58
C SER A 21 6.96 4.95 -6.52
N PHE A 22 7.48 3.81 -6.05
CA PHE A 22 7.51 2.56 -6.79
C PHE A 22 6.11 2.10 -7.24
N CYS A 23 5.13 2.14 -6.32
CA CYS A 23 3.74 1.80 -6.63
C CYS A 23 3.12 2.75 -7.67
N ARG A 24 3.35 4.06 -7.55
CA ARG A 24 2.78 5.05 -8.47
C ARG A 24 3.29 4.92 -9.89
N VAL A 25 4.59 4.66 -10.07
CA VAL A 25 5.19 4.40 -11.39
C VAL A 25 4.54 3.17 -12.06
N LYS A 26 4.04 2.23 -11.25
CA LYS A 26 3.33 1.02 -11.71
C LYS A 26 1.81 1.19 -11.79
N GLY A 27 1.31 2.42 -11.69
CA GLY A 27 -0.11 2.72 -11.84
C GLY A 27 -0.97 2.31 -10.63
N LEU A 28 -0.37 2.11 -9.45
CA LEU A 28 -1.10 2.03 -8.19
C LEU A 28 -0.96 3.36 -7.45
N GLU A 29 -2.06 4.11 -7.38
CA GLU A 29 -2.10 5.36 -6.65
C GLU A 29 -1.89 5.09 -5.15
N THR A 30 -0.93 5.79 -4.54
CA THR A 30 -0.60 5.60 -3.13
C THR A 30 -0.25 6.91 -2.44
N TYR A 31 -0.55 6.99 -1.14
CA TYR A 31 -0.22 8.12 -0.28
C TYR A 31 0.53 7.66 0.96
N VAL A 32 1.44 8.52 1.44
CA VAL A 32 2.19 8.30 2.67
C VAL A 32 1.52 9.08 3.78
N VAL A 33 1.05 8.38 4.82
CA VAL A 33 0.33 8.95 5.96
C VAL A 33 1.16 8.72 7.22
N SER A 34 1.43 9.77 8.00
CA SER A 34 2.13 9.63 9.27
C SER A 34 1.27 8.88 10.29
N GLY A 35 1.85 7.90 10.99
CA GLY A 35 1.19 7.26 12.11
C GLY A 35 1.09 8.22 13.31
N HIS A 36 -0.01 8.14 14.07
CA HIS A 36 -0.19 8.95 15.27
C HIS A 36 0.81 8.57 16.36
N ASN A 37 1.53 9.55 16.93
CA ASN A 37 2.53 9.38 18.00
C ASN A 37 3.62 8.34 17.72
N THR A 38 3.91 8.04 16.45
CA THR A 38 4.97 7.10 16.06
C THR A 38 5.90 7.75 15.04
N ARG A 39 7.13 7.25 14.91
CA ARG A 39 8.05 7.63 13.83
C ARG A 39 7.82 6.83 12.54
N ARG A 40 6.70 6.13 12.43
CA ARG A 40 6.37 5.25 11.29
C ARG A 40 5.26 5.85 10.44
N PHE A 41 5.29 5.48 9.17
CA PHE A 41 4.42 5.99 8.13
C PHE A 41 3.73 4.81 7.44
N ASN A 42 2.44 4.96 7.21
CA ASN A 42 1.62 4.03 6.44
C ASN A 42 1.69 4.40 4.97
N VAL A 43 1.86 3.42 4.10
CA VAL A 43 1.60 3.57 2.67
C VAL A 43 0.18 3.07 2.40
N VAL A 44 -0.69 3.95 1.90
CA VAL A 44 -2.11 3.69 1.68
C VAL A 44 -2.41 3.70 0.18
N ALA A 45 -3.09 2.69 -0.34
CA ALA A 45 -3.43 2.56 -1.75
C ALA A 45 -4.86 3.00 -2.09
N PHE A 46 -5.00 3.53 -3.31
CA PHE A 46 -6.23 4.03 -3.90
C PHE A 46 -6.50 3.36 -5.26
N PRO A 47 -7.77 3.33 -5.71
CA PRO A 47 -8.97 3.83 -5.02
C PRO A 47 -9.38 2.97 -3.82
N GLY A 48 -10.19 3.56 -2.93
CA GLY A 48 -10.89 2.84 -1.87
C GLY A 48 -12.34 2.61 -2.23
N SER A 49 -13.08 1.88 -1.39
CA SER A 49 -14.49 1.55 -1.65
C SER A 49 -15.31 1.58 -0.37
N ALA A 50 -16.56 2.03 -0.44
CA ALA A 50 -17.49 1.99 0.70
C ALA A 50 -17.78 0.55 1.16
N ASN A 51 -17.56 -0.44 0.29
CA ASN A 51 -17.68 -1.86 0.59
C ASN A 51 -16.31 -2.55 0.47
N ARG A 52 -15.80 -3.09 1.59
CA ARG A 52 -14.54 -3.85 1.66
C ARG A 52 -14.46 -5.03 0.69
N ASN A 53 -15.60 -5.63 0.34
CA ASN A 53 -15.69 -6.80 -0.53
C ASN A 53 -16.02 -6.44 -1.99
N SER A 54 -15.99 -5.15 -2.36
CA SER A 54 -16.31 -4.71 -3.72
C SER A 54 -15.32 -5.27 -4.74
N PRO A 55 -15.73 -5.39 -6.02
CA PRO A 55 -14.82 -5.72 -7.11
C PRO A 55 -13.61 -4.79 -7.18
N GLU A 56 -13.80 -3.50 -6.89
CA GLU A 56 -12.74 -2.50 -6.84
C GLU A 56 -11.67 -2.82 -5.79
N MET A 57 -12.07 -3.21 -4.58
CA MET A 57 -11.12 -3.63 -3.54
C MET A 57 -10.34 -4.88 -3.96
N LYS A 58 -10.99 -5.85 -4.58
CA LYS A 58 -10.32 -7.05 -5.09
C LYS A 58 -9.31 -6.72 -6.19
N LEU A 59 -9.65 -5.81 -7.10
CA LEU A 59 -8.75 -5.35 -8.16
C LEU A 59 -7.53 -4.63 -7.58
N VAL A 60 -7.73 -3.75 -6.59
CA VAL A 60 -6.64 -3.08 -5.88
C VAL A 60 -5.75 -4.11 -5.17
N GLN A 61 -6.33 -5.10 -4.49
CA GLN A 61 -5.57 -6.17 -3.84
C GLN A 61 -4.73 -6.98 -4.83
N SER A 62 -5.30 -7.39 -5.97
CA SER A 62 -4.55 -8.10 -7.01
C SER A 62 -3.38 -7.27 -7.55
N LYS A 63 -3.57 -5.96 -7.75
CA LYS A 63 -2.49 -5.05 -8.15
C LYS A 63 -1.41 -4.95 -7.06
N ILE A 64 -1.81 -4.84 -5.79
CA ILE A 64 -0.88 -4.80 -4.65
C ILE A 64 0.00 -6.04 -4.64
N HIS A 65 -0.58 -7.23 -4.78
CA HIS A 65 0.20 -8.48 -4.77
C HIS A 65 1.15 -8.57 -5.96
N ALA A 66 0.72 -8.18 -7.17
CA ALA A 66 1.58 -8.19 -8.35
C ALA A 66 2.78 -7.24 -8.18
N ILE A 67 2.52 -5.99 -7.77
CA ILE A 67 3.54 -4.98 -7.49
C ILE A 67 4.46 -5.42 -6.34
N GLY A 68 3.89 -6.05 -5.32
CA GLY A 68 4.61 -6.55 -4.16
C GLY A 68 5.62 -7.63 -4.53
N GLN A 69 5.27 -8.58 -5.41
CA GLN A 69 6.23 -9.56 -5.93
C GLN A 69 7.42 -8.88 -6.62
N GLU A 70 7.17 -7.84 -7.42
CA GLU A 70 8.26 -7.09 -8.06
C GLU A 70 9.10 -6.31 -7.04
N TRP A 71 8.44 -5.68 -6.06
CA TRP A 71 9.10 -4.94 -4.99
C TRP A 71 10.02 -5.83 -4.16
N ALA A 72 9.61 -7.05 -3.84
CA ALA A 72 10.40 -8.02 -3.08
C ALA A 72 11.78 -8.30 -3.69
N GLY A 73 11.88 -8.26 -5.03
CA GLY A 73 13.13 -8.47 -5.77
C GLY A 73 14.06 -7.25 -5.82
N THR A 74 13.62 -6.09 -5.34
CA THR A 74 14.43 -4.86 -5.28
C THR A 74 15.31 -4.82 -4.02
N LYS A 75 16.38 -4.03 -4.08
CA LYS A 75 17.26 -3.80 -2.92
C LYS A 75 16.51 -3.14 -1.76
N GLU A 76 15.64 -2.20 -2.08
CA GLU A 76 14.83 -1.45 -1.12
C GLU A 76 13.74 -2.32 -0.49
N GLY A 77 13.15 -3.24 -1.26
CA GLY A 77 12.09 -4.12 -0.79
C GLY A 77 12.53 -5.25 0.11
N ARG A 78 13.78 -5.72 0.01
CA ARG A 78 14.37 -6.70 0.96
C ARG A 78 13.48 -7.94 1.18
N GLY A 79 12.83 -8.43 0.12
CA GLY A 79 11.95 -9.60 0.17
C GLY A 79 10.52 -9.35 0.67
N THR A 80 10.12 -8.12 1.01
CA THR A 80 8.72 -7.83 1.33
C THR A 80 7.85 -7.83 0.08
N ASP A 81 6.79 -8.64 0.08
CA ASP A 81 5.94 -8.86 -1.09
C ASP A 81 4.51 -8.32 -0.96
N LEU A 82 4.28 -7.51 0.10
CA LEU A 82 3.02 -6.82 0.39
C LEU A 82 1.77 -7.72 0.53
N LYS A 83 1.93 -9.05 0.70
CA LYS A 83 0.79 -9.95 0.95
C LYS A 83 0.06 -9.67 2.27
N ASP A 84 0.75 -9.03 3.22
CA ASP A 84 0.19 -8.62 4.50
C ASP A 84 -0.64 -7.32 4.40
N ALA A 85 -0.81 -6.75 3.21
CA ALA A 85 -1.63 -5.56 3.02
C ALA A 85 -3.06 -5.79 3.51
N TYR A 86 -3.58 -4.84 4.28
CA TYR A 86 -4.88 -4.98 4.94
C TYR A 86 -5.77 -3.75 4.73
N PRO A 87 -7.08 -3.94 4.56
CA PRO A 87 -7.99 -2.82 4.43
C PRO A 87 -8.29 -2.18 5.79
N ILE A 88 -8.22 -0.86 5.85
CA ILE A 88 -8.71 0.01 6.92
C ILE A 88 -9.93 0.77 6.43
N ARG A 89 -10.76 1.27 7.33
CA ARG A 89 -11.90 2.15 7.02
C ARG A 89 -11.59 3.57 7.46
#